data_AF-A0YD62-F1
#
_entry.id   AF-A0YD62-F1
#
_cell.length_a   1.000
_cell.length_b   1.000
_cell.length_c   1.000
_cell.angle_alpha   90.00
_cell.angle_beta   90.00
_cell.angle_gamma   90.00
#
_symmetry.space_group_name_H-M   'P 1'
#
loop_
_entity.id
_entity.type
_entity.pdbx_description
1 polymer ?
#
loop_
_entity_poly.entity_id
_entity_poly.type
_entity_poly.pdbx_seq_one_letter_code
_entity_poly.pdbx_strand_id
1 'polypeptide(L)'
;MDKGKFETEWCLLQNQFDSYEKHSLSIKLLSVVVVLAAEISGVISIFIALILLVLWLQDAIWKTFQSRIELRLLRVEQNISEPSKGSAFQFNSDYYKGQARGITLIGEYVRQAIRPTVAFPHSVLILILLAQYAL
;
A
#
# COMPACT_ATOMS: atom_id res chain seq x y z
N MET A 1 1.86 18.73 29.36
CA MET A 1 2.04 18.56 27.90
C MET A 1 2.17 17.07 27.64
N ASP A 2 1.22 16.49 26.93
CA ASP A 2 0.99 15.03 26.93
C ASP A 2 1.94 14.28 25.98
N LYS A 3 3.25 14.29 26.28
CA LYS A 3 4.26 13.50 25.56
C LYS A 3 3.85 12.02 25.44
N GLY A 4 3.32 11.45 26.53
CA GLY A 4 2.84 10.06 26.55
C GLY A 4 1.68 9.76 25.59
N LYS A 5 0.83 10.75 25.25
CA LYS A 5 -0.23 10.57 24.24
C LYS A 5 0.36 10.47 22.84
N PHE A 6 1.36 11.29 22.53
CA PHE A 6 2.06 11.22 21.24
C PHE A 6 2.88 9.94 21.10
N GLU A 7 3.57 9.49 22.15
CA GLU A 7 4.30 8.21 22.14
C GLU A 7 3.34 7.01 21.92
N THR A 8 2.18 7.04 22.57
CA THR A 8 1.13 6.02 22.37
C THR A 8 0.59 6.05 20.93
N GLU A 9 0.29 7.24 20.40
CA GLU A 9 -0.14 7.40 19.01
C GLU A 9 0.93 6.89 18.04
N TRP A 10 2.21 7.23 18.27
CA TRP A 10 3.33 6.79 17.45
C TRP A 10 3.44 5.26 17.42
N CYS A 11 3.43 4.60 18.58
CA CYS A 11 3.49 3.13 18.65
C CYS A 11 2.35 2.45 17.88
N LEU A 12 1.12 2.98 17.99
CA LEU A 12 -0.03 2.45 17.26
C LEU A 12 0.11 2.62 15.75
N LEU A 13 0.49 3.82 15.31
CA LEU A 13 0.66 4.13 13.88
C LEU A 13 1.85 3.36 13.27
N GLN A 14 2.96 3.23 13.99
CA GLN A 14 4.15 2.50 13.54
C GLN A 14 3.81 1.02 13.33
N ASN A 15 3.11 0.40 14.28
CA ASN A 15 2.69 -0.99 14.14
C ASN A 15 1.75 -1.20 12.94
N GLN A 16 0.84 -0.25 12.68
CA GLN A 16 -0.01 -0.31 11.49
C GLN A 16 0.79 -0.12 10.20
N PHE A 17 1.73 0.83 10.17
CA PHE A 17 2.63 1.07 9.04
C PHE A 17 3.40 -0.21 8.66
N ASP A 18 3.99 -0.89 9.64
CA ASP A 18 4.72 -2.14 9.42
C ASP A 18 3.80 -3.30 9.01
N SER A 19 2.55 -3.31 9.49
CA SER A 19 1.55 -4.31 9.09
C SER A 19 1.18 -4.19 7.61
N TYR A 20 1.12 -2.96 7.06
CA TYR A 20 0.88 -2.78 5.61
C TYR A 20 2.01 -3.34 4.74
N GLU A 21 3.26 -3.35 5.19
CA GLU A 21 4.35 -4.03 4.48
C GLU A 21 4.16 -5.56 4.45
N LYS A 22 3.79 -6.14 5.59
CA LYS A 22 3.51 -7.59 5.69
C LYS A 22 2.37 -7.99 4.75
N HIS A 23 1.30 -7.20 4.75
CA HIS A 23 0.17 -7.39 3.86
C HIS A 23 0.60 -7.25 2.39
N SER A 24 1.31 -6.20 2.00
CA SER A 24 1.87 -6.04 0.64
C SER A 24 2.66 -7.26 0.18
N LEU A 25 3.51 -7.82 1.06
CA LEU A 25 4.23 -9.06 0.79
C LEU A 25 3.28 -10.26 0.58
N SER A 26 2.23 -10.40 1.40
CA SER A 26 1.22 -11.45 1.22
C SER A 26 0.53 -11.38 -0.15
N ILE A 27 0.17 -10.19 -0.64
CA ILE A 27 -0.40 -10.02 -1.99
C ILE A 27 0.60 -10.45 -3.08
N LYS A 28 1.87 -10.08 -2.95
CA LYS A 28 2.91 -10.46 -3.92
C LYS A 28 3.10 -11.98 -3.95
N LEU A 29 3.17 -12.62 -2.79
CA LEU A 29 3.25 -14.07 -2.70
C LEU A 29 2.01 -14.76 -3.27
N LEU A 30 0.81 -14.24 -3.00
CA LEU A 30 -0.42 -14.74 -3.60
C LEU A 30 -0.40 -14.64 -5.13
N SER A 31 0.13 -13.54 -5.67
CA SER A 31 0.27 -13.34 -7.11
C SER A 31 1.20 -14.39 -7.74
N VAL A 32 2.32 -14.70 -7.07
CA VAL A 32 3.22 -15.80 -7.47
C VAL A 32 2.50 -17.14 -7.45
N VAL A 33 1.74 -17.44 -6.38
CA VAL A 33 0.97 -18.69 -6.26
C VAL A 33 -0.05 -18.83 -7.38
N VAL A 34 -0.74 -17.74 -7.75
CA VAL A 34 -1.71 -17.73 -8.86
C VAL A 34 -1.04 -18.08 -10.18
N VAL A 35 0.12 -17.48 -10.49
CA VAL A 35 0.87 -17.80 -11.71
C VAL A 35 1.36 -19.25 -11.70
N LEU A 36 1.93 -19.73 -10.60
CA LEU A 36 2.39 -21.12 -10.48
C LEU A 36 1.23 -22.12 -10.65
N ALA A 37 0.06 -21.83 -10.10
CA ALA A 37 -1.13 -22.68 -10.25
C ALA A 37 -1.65 -22.69 -11.70
N ALA A 38 -1.60 -21.54 -12.39
CA ALA A 38 -1.93 -21.44 -13.81
C ALA A 38 -1.02 -22.34 -14.66
N GLU A 39 0.29 -22.27 -14.40
CA GLU A 39 1.29 -23.10 -15.09
C GLU A 39 1.09 -24.59 -14.86
N ILE A 40 0.94 -25.01 -13.59
CA ILE A 40 0.76 -26.43 -13.23
C ILE A 40 -0.53 -26.99 -13.84
N SER A 41 -1.59 -26.19 -13.92
CA SER A 41 -2.86 -26.60 -14.51
C SER A 41 -2.86 -26.54 -16.04
N GLY A 42 -1.86 -25.90 -16.66
CA GLY A 42 -1.82 -25.64 -18.10
C GLY A 42 -2.91 -24.68 -18.58
N VAL A 43 -3.54 -23.93 -17.67
CA VAL A 43 -4.62 -23.00 -17.98
C VAL A 43 -4.06 -21.58 -18.01
N ILE A 44 -3.77 -21.09 -19.21
CA ILE A 44 -3.35 -19.71 -19.43
C ILE A 44 -4.51 -18.96 -20.07
N SER A 45 -4.97 -17.91 -19.39
CA SER A 45 -6.12 -17.11 -19.81
C SER A 45 -5.91 -15.65 -19.47
N ILE A 46 -6.46 -14.77 -20.32
CA ILE A 46 -6.55 -13.34 -20.07
C ILE A 46 -7.23 -13.03 -18.73
N PHE A 47 -8.12 -13.90 -18.26
CA PHE A 47 -8.77 -13.76 -16.95
C PHE A 47 -7.77 -13.78 -15.79
N ILE A 48 -6.70 -14.57 -15.89
CA ILE A 48 -5.65 -14.64 -14.86
C ILE A 48 -4.85 -13.34 -14.86
N ALA A 49 -4.57 -12.75 -16.03
CA ALA A 49 -3.93 -11.43 -16.12
C ALA A 49 -4.78 -10.34 -15.46
N LEU A 50 -6.10 -10.37 -15.63
CA LEU A 50 -7.01 -9.45 -14.96
C LEU A 50 -7.02 -9.64 -13.44
N ILE A 51 -6.96 -10.88 -12.94
CA ILE A 51 -6.81 -11.15 -11.50
C ILE A 51 -5.50 -10.56 -10.97
N LEU A 52 -4.38 -10.77 -11.67
CA LEU A 52 -3.08 -10.21 -11.29
C LEU A 52 -3.12 -8.67 -11.29
N LEU A 53 -3.82 -8.06 -12.25
CA LEU A 53 -4.03 -6.61 -12.27
C LEU A 53 -4.82 -6.14 -11.04
N VAL A 54 -5.86 -6.87 -10.62
CA VAL A 54 -6.59 -6.55 -9.38
C VAL A 54 -5.69 -6.65 -8.15
N LEU A 55 -4.87 -7.71 -8.05
CA LEU A 55 -3.90 -7.86 -6.96
C LEU A 55 -2.88 -6.72 -6.93
N TRP A 56 -2.40 -6.28 -8.09
CA TRP A 56 -1.51 -5.12 -8.20
C TRP A 56 -2.18 -3.83 -7.71
N LEU A 57 -3.42 -3.56 -8.13
CA LEU A 57 -4.16 -2.37 -7.70
C LEU A 57 -4.47 -2.42 -6.19
N GLN A 58 -4.75 -3.59 -5.62
CA GLN A 58 -4.93 -3.76 -4.18
C GLN A 58 -3.65 -3.43 -3.39
N ASP A 59 -2.49 -3.87 -3.87
CA ASP A 59 -1.19 -3.51 -3.27
C ASP A 59 -0.98 -1.97 -3.30
N ALA A 60 -1.29 -1.32 -4.42
CA ALA A 60 -1.22 0.13 -4.55
C ALA A 60 -2.15 0.87 -3.56
N ILE A 61 -3.36 0.35 -3.33
CA ILE A 61 -4.30 0.90 -2.34
C ILE A 61 -3.69 0.81 -0.94
N TRP A 62 -3.11 -0.34 -0.56
CA TRP A 62 -2.43 -0.49 0.73
C TRP A 62 -1.24 0.45 0.88
N LYS A 63 -0.40 0.61 -0.15
CA LYS A 63 0.69 1.59 -0.15
C LYS A 63 0.22 3.04 -0.03
N THR A 64 -0.97 3.34 -0.53
CA THR A 64 -1.57 4.67 -0.36
C THR A 64 -1.91 4.93 1.09
N PHE A 65 -2.60 4.00 1.76
CA PHE A 65 -2.88 4.11 3.20
C PHE A 65 -1.61 4.19 4.03
N GLN A 66 -0.61 3.35 3.73
CA GLN A 66 0.68 3.36 4.39
C GLN A 66 1.38 4.73 4.28
N SER A 67 1.41 5.33 3.08
CA SER A 67 2.02 6.66 2.88
C SER A 67 1.33 7.77 3.67
N ARG A 68 0.03 7.64 3.95
CA ARG A 68 -0.70 8.62 4.76
C ARG A 68 -0.39 8.47 6.24
N ILE A 69 -0.17 7.24 6.71
CA ILE A 69 0.31 6.97 8.07
C ILE A 69 1.71 7.54 8.26
N GLU A 70 2.60 7.38 7.27
CA GLU A 70 3.96 7.96 7.26
C GLU A 70 3.95 9.47 7.54
N LEU A 71 3.10 10.22 6.83
CA LEU A 71 2.98 11.67 7.01
C LEU A 71 2.55 12.04 8.43
N ARG A 72 1.69 11.24 9.07
CA ARG A 72 1.28 11.47 10.46
C ARG A 72 2.38 11.05 11.43
N LEU A 73 3.08 9.94 11.20
CA LEU A 73 4.20 9.49 12.02
C LEU A 73 5.27 10.58 12.13
N LEU A 74 5.70 11.15 11.01
CA LEU A 74 6.67 12.25 10.98
C LEU A 74 6.20 13.47 11.76
N ARG A 75 4.90 13.81 11.67
CA ARG A 75 4.33 14.92 12.46
C ARG A 75 4.31 14.60 13.95
N VAL A 76 4.00 13.36 14.35
CA VAL A 76 4.02 12.93 15.74
C VAL A 76 5.46 12.97 16.29
N GLU A 77 6.45 12.51 15.53
CA GLU A 77 7.87 12.57 15.90
C GLU A 77 8.36 14.01 16.13
N GLN A 78 7.94 14.94 15.26
CA GLN A 78 8.19 16.36 15.45
C GLN A 78 7.58 16.88 16.77
N ASN A 79 6.34 16.50 17.10
CA ASN A 79 5.68 16.92 18.35
C ASN A 79 6.29 16.29 19.61
N ILE A 80 6.90 15.10 19.50
CA ILE A 80 7.64 14.46 20.59
C ILE A 80 8.98 15.18 20.82
N SER A 81 9.68 15.53 19.73
CA SER A 81 11.01 16.15 19.76
C SER A 81 10.96 17.62 20.17
N GLU A 82 10.04 18.37 19.55
CA GLU A 82 9.77 19.77 19.83
C GLU A 82 8.32 19.88 20.26
N PRO A 83 8.05 20.02 21.57
CA PRO A 83 6.68 20.02 22.06
C PRO A 83 5.91 21.23 21.53
N SER A 84 5.18 21.00 20.43
CA SER A 84 4.41 22.00 19.74
C SER A 84 2.99 22.06 20.30
N LYS A 85 2.20 23.06 19.89
CA LYS A 85 0.76 23.17 20.25
C LYS A 85 -0.13 22.11 19.58
N GLY A 86 0.45 21.13 18.90
CA GLY A 86 -0.28 20.04 18.26
C GLY A 86 -1.10 19.19 19.24
N SER A 87 -2.15 18.55 18.73
CA SER A 87 -2.94 17.57 19.49
C SER A 87 -2.62 16.15 19.03
N ALA A 88 -2.52 15.23 19.99
CA ALA A 88 -2.45 13.80 19.71
C ALA A 88 -3.79 13.26 19.17
N PHE A 89 -3.74 12.09 18.56
CA PHE A 89 -4.87 11.32 18.03
C PHE A 89 -5.67 12.06 16.94
N GLN A 90 -4.99 12.82 16.08
CA GLN A 90 -5.63 13.58 15.00
C GLN A 90 -5.50 12.92 13.62
N PHE A 91 -5.08 11.65 13.54
CA PHE A 91 -4.93 10.95 12.26
C PHE A 91 -6.18 11.05 11.36
N ASN A 92 -7.36 10.70 11.87
CA ASN A 92 -8.60 10.74 11.07
C ASN A 92 -9.01 12.18 10.70
N SER A 93 -8.89 13.11 11.64
CA SER A 93 -9.21 14.52 11.39
C SER A 93 -8.31 15.12 10.30
N ASP A 94 -7.00 14.85 10.40
CA ASP A 94 -6.00 15.27 9.42
C ASP A 94 -6.24 14.58 8.08
N TYR A 95 -6.61 13.30 8.11
CA TYR A 95 -6.99 12.53 6.94
C TYR A 95 -8.16 13.18 6.21
N TYR A 96 -9.28 13.47 6.87
CA TYR A 96 -10.44 14.09 6.23
C TYR A 96 -10.18 15.51 5.71
N LYS A 97 -9.29 16.27 6.36
CA LYS A 97 -8.89 17.62 5.93
C LYS A 97 -7.97 17.60 4.72
N GLY A 98 -7.04 16.63 4.66
CA GLY A 98 -6.06 16.49 3.60
C GLY A 98 -6.50 15.56 2.46
N GLN A 99 -7.62 14.85 2.60
CA GLN A 99 -8.05 13.87 1.61
C GLN A 99 -8.43 14.54 0.31
N ALA A 100 -7.67 14.21 -0.73
CA ALA A 100 -7.99 14.54 -2.10
C ALA A 100 -9.31 13.84 -2.49
N ARG A 101 -10.34 14.59 -2.92
CA ARG A 101 -11.68 14.04 -3.23
C ARG A 101 -11.79 13.60 -4.70
N GLY A 102 -12.34 12.42 -4.94
CA GLY A 102 -12.66 11.94 -6.30
C GLY A 102 -11.42 11.60 -7.13
N ILE A 103 -11.24 12.29 -8.27
CA ILE A 103 -10.22 12.01 -9.29
C ILE A 103 -8.79 12.08 -8.73
N THR A 104 -8.55 12.97 -7.78
CA THR A 104 -7.24 13.10 -7.12
C THR A 104 -6.88 11.87 -6.28
N LEU A 105 -7.87 11.13 -5.77
CA LEU A 105 -7.68 9.87 -5.03
C LEU A 105 -7.20 8.76 -5.97
N ILE A 106 -7.74 8.71 -7.20
CA ILE A 106 -7.30 7.79 -8.25
C ILE A 106 -5.84 8.09 -8.63
N GLY A 107 -5.49 9.38 -8.75
CA GLY A 107 -4.12 9.81 -9.00
C GLY A 107 -3.12 9.33 -7.94
N GLU A 108 -3.51 9.32 -6.66
CA GLU A 108 -2.67 8.76 -5.60
C GLU A 108 -2.48 7.24 -5.75
N TYR A 109 -3.54 6.51 -6.08
CA TYR A 109 -3.45 5.05 -6.31
C TYR A 109 -2.56 4.73 -7.51
N VAL A 110 -2.71 5.45 -8.61
CA VAL A 110 -1.84 5.29 -9.79
C VAL A 110 -0.39 5.59 -9.43
N ARG A 111 -0.13 6.67 -8.69
CA ARG A 111 1.22 7.03 -8.25
C ARG A 111 1.86 5.96 -7.38
N GLN A 112 1.08 5.28 -6.54
CA GLN A 112 1.57 4.16 -5.74
C GLN A 112 1.77 2.90 -6.59
N ALA A 113 0.88 2.63 -7.55
CA ALA A 113 0.96 1.47 -8.44
C ALA A 113 2.24 1.47 -9.29
N ILE A 114 2.69 2.65 -9.75
CA ILE A 114 3.90 2.80 -10.56
C ILE A 114 5.21 2.84 -9.75
N ARG A 115 5.16 2.87 -8.41
CA ARG A 115 6.38 2.83 -7.60
C ARG A 115 7.13 1.54 -7.92
N PRO A 116 8.46 1.57 -8.14
CA PRO A 116 9.20 0.36 -8.51
C PRO A 116 9.00 -0.82 -7.55
N THR A 117 8.88 -0.54 -6.24
CA THR A 117 8.65 -1.55 -5.19
C THR A 117 7.28 -2.24 -5.23
N VAL A 118 6.33 -1.67 -5.97
CA VAL A 118 4.98 -2.20 -6.22
C VAL A 118 4.88 -2.73 -7.65
N ALA A 119 5.29 -1.92 -8.63
CA ALA A 119 5.18 -2.24 -10.05
C ALA A 119 6.02 -3.45 -10.45
N PHE A 120 7.27 -3.56 -9.98
CA PHE A 120 8.20 -4.57 -10.47
C PHE A 120 7.68 -6.01 -10.28
N PRO A 121 7.27 -6.45 -9.06
CA PRO A 121 6.80 -7.83 -8.88
C PRO A 121 5.56 -8.15 -9.74
N HIS A 122 4.60 -7.25 -9.80
CA HIS A 122 3.34 -7.49 -10.51
C HIS A 122 3.49 -7.42 -12.03
N SER A 123 4.22 -6.43 -12.54
CA SER A 123 4.45 -6.26 -13.98
C SER A 123 5.22 -7.45 -14.57
N VAL A 124 6.24 -7.96 -13.88
CA VAL A 124 6.99 -9.14 -14.32
C VAL A 124 6.08 -10.37 -14.42
N LEU A 125 5.23 -10.63 -13.42
CA LEU A 125 4.30 -11.76 -13.43
C LEU A 125 3.27 -11.67 -14.56
N ILE A 126 2.72 -10.48 -14.80
CA ILE A 126 1.77 -10.25 -15.91
C ILE A 126 2.49 -10.45 -17.26
N LEU A 127 3.71 -9.95 -17.42
CA LEU A 127 4.49 -10.10 -18.66
C LEU A 127 4.82 -11.57 -18.96
N ILE A 128 5.18 -12.36 -17.94
CA ILE A 128 5.40 -13.80 -18.09
C ILE A 128 4.15 -14.48 -18.64
N LEU A 129 2.99 -14.24 -18.00
CA LEU A 129 1.72 -14.83 -18.41
C LEU A 129 1.32 -14.43 -19.84
N LEU A 130 1.50 -13.15 -20.20
CA LEU A 130 1.19 -12.65 -21.54
C LEU A 130 2.12 -13.23 -22.62
N ALA A 131 3.41 -13.40 -22.30
CA ALA A 131 4.36 -14.03 -23.22
C ALA A 131 3.98 -15.48 -23.50
N GLN A 132 3.52 -16.23 -22.49
CA GLN A 132 3.10 -17.61 -22.66
C GLN A 132 1.73 -17.73 -23.36
N TYR A 133 0.83 -16.77 -23.16
CA TYR A 133 -0.45 -16.73 -23.89
C TYR A 133 -0.27 -16.49 -25.39
N ALA A 134 0.80 -15.81 -25.79
CA ALA A 134 1.08 -15.47 -27.18
C ALA A 134 1.87 -16.55 -27.96
N LEU A 135 2.46 -17.54 -27.26
CA LEU A 135 3.24 -18.65 -27.81
C LEU A 135 2.35 -19.89 -27.99
#